data_AF-A0AAN7T6U1-F1
#
_entry.id   AF-A0AAN7T6U1-F1
#
_cell.length_a   1.000
_cell.length_b   1.000
_cell.length_c   1.000
_cell.angle_alpha   90.00
_cell.angle_beta   90.00
_cell.angle_gamma   90.00
#
_symmetry.space_group_name_H-M   'P 1'
#
loop_
_entity.id
_entity.type
_entity.pdbx_description
1 polymer ?
#
loop_
_entity_poly.entity_id
_entity_poly.type
_entity_poly.pdbx_seq_one_letter_code
_entity_poly.pdbx_strand_id
1 'polypeptide(L)'
;MDSPYLGGGISASFTSYFPEMIRDLVLIAPAGLIRDSHIGTVSKLLYSRTILFEPIVLRVLGKRLRKPVTLGATELNQPDDEGSTDPKKALQAEIAVDAPTRPILSRSYPHLRLEEAVNHQIDFHQGYVRSVLSSLRYAPIWRHHEDWKKLGEYLKAQDQEVLMILGEHDPVIKFDETREDVMDVLEGRVRIEVLETGHETCVSKADECAEHIRRHWNKE
;
A
#
# COMPACT_ATOMS: atom_id res chain seq x y z
N MET A 1 -4.14 -13.98 -0.46
CA MET A 1 -2.71 -13.57 -0.48
C MET A 1 -2.80 -12.06 -0.37
N ASP A 2 -2.98 -11.59 0.85
CA ASP A 2 -3.61 -10.29 1.08
C ASP A 2 -2.56 -9.37 1.71
N SER A 3 -1.67 -8.85 0.86
CA SER A 3 -1.11 -7.52 1.09
C SER A 3 -2.15 -6.57 0.49
N PRO A 4 -3.02 -5.91 1.29
CA PRO A 4 -4.28 -5.37 0.79
C PRO A 4 -4.14 -4.21 -0.21
N TYR A 5 -2.93 -3.69 -0.40
CA TYR A 5 -2.70 -2.37 -0.98
C TYR A 5 -1.88 -2.40 -2.28
N LEU A 6 -1.42 -3.60 -2.67
CA LEU A 6 -0.95 -3.85 -4.02
C LEU A 6 -2.08 -3.75 -5.05
N GLY A 7 -3.31 -4.07 -4.63
CA GLY A 7 -4.49 -4.04 -5.49
C GLY A 7 -4.69 -2.68 -6.16
N GLY A 8 -4.43 -1.57 -5.45
CA GLY A 8 -4.54 -0.23 -6.00
C GLY A 8 -3.55 0.04 -7.13
N GLY A 9 -2.26 -0.27 -6.92
CA GLY A 9 -1.24 -0.12 -7.96
C GLY A 9 -1.49 -1.02 -9.17
N ILE A 10 -1.94 -2.27 -8.95
CA ILE A 10 -2.33 -3.19 -10.04
C ILE A 10 -3.52 -2.62 -10.81
N SER A 11 -4.54 -2.13 -10.11
CA SER A 11 -5.75 -1.61 -10.74
C SER A 11 -5.47 -0.34 -11.54
N ALA A 12 -4.68 0.59 -10.99
CA ALA A 12 -4.25 1.80 -11.70
C ALA A 12 -3.40 1.47 -12.94
N SER A 13 -2.43 0.56 -12.82
CA SER A 13 -1.61 0.10 -13.94
C SER A 13 -2.47 -0.63 -14.98
N PHE A 14 -3.37 -1.53 -14.59
CA PHE A 14 -4.27 -2.20 -15.54
C PHE A 14 -5.15 -1.19 -16.28
N THR A 15 -5.74 -0.23 -15.57
CA THR A 15 -6.63 0.79 -16.15
C THR A 15 -5.88 1.70 -17.12
N SER A 16 -4.58 1.95 -16.91
CA SER A 16 -3.81 2.78 -17.84
C SER A 16 -3.52 2.12 -19.19
N TYR A 17 -3.60 0.78 -19.29
CA TYR A 17 -3.43 0.03 -20.54
C TYR A 17 -4.74 -0.50 -21.14
N PHE A 18 -5.76 -0.74 -20.32
CA PHE A 18 -7.07 -1.26 -20.75
C PHE A 18 -8.23 -0.40 -20.24
N PRO A 19 -8.19 0.92 -20.48
CA PRO A 19 -9.14 1.84 -19.87
C PRO A 19 -10.59 1.57 -20.29
N GLU A 20 -10.83 1.10 -21.52
CA GLU A 20 -12.15 0.78 -22.06
C GLU A 20 -12.84 -0.39 -21.34
N MET A 21 -12.09 -1.20 -20.60
CA MET A 21 -12.62 -2.30 -19.79
C MET A 21 -13.10 -1.84 -18.40
N ILE A 22 -12.78 -0.60 -18.01
CA ILE A 22 -13.01 -0.07 -16.67
C ILE A 22 -13.99 1.09 -16.74
N ARG A 23 -15.17 0.90 -16.15
CA ARG A 23 -16.20 1.95 -16.11
C ARG A 23 -15.88 3.03 -15.09
N ASP A 24 -15.39 2.62 -13.91
CA ASP A 24 -15.10 3.48 -12.78
C ASP A 24 -13.96 2.85 -11.97
N LEU A 25 -13.09 3.68 -11.41
CA LEU A 25 -11.93 3.23 -10.63
C LEU A 25 -11.98 3.84 -9.23
N VAL A 26 -11.95 2.95 -8.24
CA VAL A 26 -11.83 3.27 -6.82
C VAL A 26 -10.54 2.68 -6.31
N LEU A 27 -9.74 3.50 -5.62
CA LEU A 27 -8.48 3.10 -5.02
C LEU A 27 -8.53 3.32 -3.52
N ILE A 28 -8.11 2.33 -2.73
CA ILE A 28 -8.02 2.46 -1.27
C ILE A 28 -6.57 2.21 -0.86
N ALA A 29 -5.95 3.22 -0.25
CA ALA A 29 -4.53 3.28 0.08
C ALA A 29 -3.64 2.67 -1.02
N PRO A 30 -3.74 3.14 -2.29
CA PRO A 30 -3.03 2.52 -3.39
C PRO A 30 -1.52 2.72 -3.30
N ALA A 31 -0.76 1.64 -3.49
CA ALA A 31 0.65 1.76 -3.86
C ALA A 31 0.83 2.20 -5.33
N GLY A 32 2.06 2.49 -5.73
CA GLY A 32 2.45 2.80 -7.12
C GLY A 32 3.21 4.11 -7.28
N LEU A 33 2.87 5.10 -6.46
CA LEU A 33 3.50 6.44 -6.43
C LEU A 33 4.41 6.67 -5.22
N ILE A 34 4.63 5.64 -4.40
CA ILE A 34 5.54 5.75 -3.25
C ILE A 34 6.92 6.23 -3.72
N ARG A 35 7.40 7.31 -3.11
CA ARG A 35 8.67 7.96 -3.47
C ARG A 35 9.86 7.07 -3.14
N ASP A 36 10.85 7.12 -4.02
CA ASP A 36 12.08 6.33 -3.89
C ASP A 36 12.94 6.67 -2.66
N SER A 37 12.77 7.86 -2.10
CA SER A 37 13.46 8.33 -0.89
C SER A 37 13.14 7.45 0.32
N HIS A 38 11.94 6.86 0.37
CA HIS A 38 11.51 5.99 1.47
C HIS A 38 12.06 4.56 1.37
N ILE A 39 12.66 4.20 0.22
CA ILE A 39 13.23 2.88 0.02
C ILE A 39 14.73 2.94 0.30
N GLY A 40 15.12 2.42 1.48
CA GLY A 40 16.53 2.33 1.88
C GLY A 40 17.39 1.53 0.88
N THR A 41 18.65 1.92 0.72
CA THR A 41 19.57 1.37 -0.30
C THR A 41 19.78 -0.15 -0.17
N VAL A 42 19.79 -0.69 1.06
CA VAL A 42 19.89 -2.15 1.24
C VAL A 42 18.58 -2.84 0.87
N SER A 43 17.42 -2.21 1.01
CA SER A 43 16.15 -2.75 0.49
C SER A 43 16.15 -2.73 -1.03
N LYS A 44 16.62 -1.63 -1.66
CA LYS A 44 16.84 -1.56 -3.12
C LYS A 44 17.77 -2.68 -3.59
N LEU A 45 18.82 -3.01 -2.83
CA LEU A 45 19.74 -4.11 -3.14
C LEU A 45 19.11 -5.48 -2.86
N LEU A 46 18.48 -5.70 -1.71
CA LEU A 46 17.83 -6.98 -1.34
C LEU A 46 16.72 -7.37 -2.34
N TYR A 47 16.00 -6.38 -2.83
CA TYR A 47 14.96 -6.52 -3.83
C TYR A 47 15.49 -6.33 -5.25
N SER A 48 16.79 -6.07 -5.44
CA SER A 48 17.35 -6.02 -6.77
C SER A 48 17.26 -7.39 -7.43
N ARG A 49 17.11 -7.38 -8.75
CA ARG A 49 17.07 -8.59 -9.59
C ARG A 49 18.45 -9.28 -9.68
N THR A 50 19.49 -8.68 -9.11
CA THR A 50 20.89 -9.09 -9.28
C THR A 50 21.43 -9.95 -8.13
N ILE A 51 20.71 -10.10 -7.01
CA ILE A 51 21.15 -11.01 -5.95
C ILE A 51 20.95 -12.46 -6.36
N LEU A 52 22.08 -13.17 -6.52
CA LEU A 52 22.14 -14.58 -6.92
C LEU A 52 21.81 -15.57 -5.79
N PHE A 53 21.76 -15.13 -4.53
CA PHE A 53 21.56 -16.01 -3.36
C PHE A 53 20.15 -15.88 -2.75
N GLU A 54 19.14 -16.36 -3.48
CA GLU A 54 17.73 -16.31 -3.08
C GLU A 54 17.42 -16.89 -1.67
N PRO A 55 18.02 -18.01 -1.22
CA PRO A 55 17.71 -18.57 0.10
C PRO A 55 18.05 -17.65 1.28
N ILE A 56 19.11 -16.84 1.15
CA ILE A 56 19.52 -15.88 2.18
C ILE A 56 18.52 -14.72 2.22
N VAL A 57 18.13 -14.20 1.06
CA VAL A 57 17.12 -13.13 0.95
C VAL A 57 15.80 -13.58 1.57
N LEU A 58 15.33 -14.80 1.25
CA LEU A 58 14.11 -15.36 1.82
C LEU A 58 14.21 -15.51 3.35
N ARG A 59 15.36 -15.96 3.88
CA ARG A 59 15.54 -16.08 5.34
C ARG A 59 15.52 -14.73 6.04
N VAL A 60 16.18 -13.72 5.46
CA VAL A 60 16.19 -12.34 5.99
C VAL A 60 14.79 -11.75 5.93
N LEU A 61 14.11 -11.87 4.80
CA LEU A 61 12.75 -11.38 4.60
C LEU A 61 11.78 -12.05 5.58
N GLY A 62 11.79 -13.38 5.68
CA GLY A 62 10.92 -14.11 6.63
C GLY A 62 11.14 -13.70 8.08
N LYS A 63 12.39 -13.45 8.50
CA LYS A 63 12.68 -12.91 9.84
C LYS A 63 12.14 -11.49 10.05
N ARG A 64 12.09 -10.66 9.00
CA ARG A 64 11.55 -9.30 9.08
C ARG A 64 10.02 -9.31 9.12
N LEU A 65 9.37 -10.15 8.30
CA LEU A 65 7.91 -10.27 8.26
C LEU A 65 7.31 -10.74 9.61
N ARG A 66 8.06 -11.50 10.41
CA ARG A 66 7.63 -12.00 11.73
C ARG A 66 7.63 -10.96 12.86
N LYS A 67 8.27 -9.80 12.67
CA LYS A 67 8.30 -8.77 13.72
C LYS A 67 7.05 -7.89 13.54
N PRO A 68 6.04 -7.96 14.44
CA PRO A 68 4.93 -7.03 14.39
C PRO A 68 5.49 -5.62 14.56
N VAL A 69 5.11 -4.73 13.65
CA VAL A 69 5.47 -3.32 13.75
C VAL A 69 4.44 -2.69 14.68
N THR A 70 4.77 -2.66 15.98
CA THR A 70 4.17 -1.68 16.88
C THR A 70 4.85 -0.35 16.59
N LEU A 71 4.23 0.51 15.76
CA LEU A 71 4.55 1.93 15.74
C LEU A 71 4.06 2.54 17.06
N GLY A 72 4.88 2.42 18.10
CA GLY A 72 4.68 3.21 19.31
C GLY A 72 4.76 4.69 18.93
N ALA A 73 3.76 5.47 19.36
CA ALA A 73 3.63 6.93 19.21
C ALA A 73 4.84 7.76 19.69
N THR A 74 5.95 7.13 20.06
CA THR A 74 7.21 7.75 20.47
C THR A 74 8.18 7.98 19.30
N GLU A 75 8.02 7.28 18.18
CA GLU A 75 8.86 7.50 16.98
C GLU A 75 8.27 8.53 15.99
N LEU A 76 7.04 8.98 16.20
CA LEU A 76 6.35 9.99 15.37
C LEU A 76 6.73 11.44 15.71
N ASN A 77 7.47 11.68 16.81
CA ASN A 77 7.86 13.02 17.27
C ASN A 77 9.35 13.34 17.10
N GLN A 78 10.12 12.48 16.44
CA GLN A 78 11.46 12.87 16.02
C GLN A 78 11.35 13.59 14.68
N PRO A 79 11.84 14.83 14.56
CA PRO A 79 11.86 15.52 13.28
C PRO A 79 12.55 14.63 12.26
N ASP A 80 12.00 14.59 11.04
CA ASP A 80 12.58 13.85 9.92
C ASP A 80 14.08 14.13 9.85
N ASP A 81 14.87 13.13 10.25
CA ASP A 81 16.30 13.14 9.98
C ASP A 81 16.41 12.88 8.47
N GLU A 82 16.54 13.96 7.70
CA GLU A 82 16.83 13.97 6.27
C GLU A 82 18.06 13.07 6.00
N GLY A 83 17.84 11.77 5.81
CA GLY A 83 18.92 10.80 5.64
C GLY A 83 18.72 9.43 6.31
N SER A 84 17.59 9.13 6.93
CA SER A 84 17.33 7.81 7.54
C SER A 84 17.21 6.69 6.49
N THR A 85 18.36 6.11 6.15
CA THR A 85 18.58 5.01 5.20
C THR A 85 18.32 3.62 5.82
N ASP A 86 17.28 3.44 6.66
CA ASP A 86 17.02 2.12 7.27
C ASP A 86 16.13 1.22 6.37
N PRO A 87 16.68 0.11 5.83
CA PRO A 87 15.95 -0.88 5.03
C PRO A 87 14.74 -1.51 5.72
N LYS A 88 14.64 -1.35 7.05
CA LYS A 88 13.50 -1.81 7.83
C LYS A 88 12.23 -1.03 7.49
N LYS A 89 12.30 0.30 7.28
CA LYS A 89 11.12 1.17 7.11
C LYS A 89 10.23 0.76 5.91
N ALA A 90 10.84 0.45 4.76
CA ALA A 90 10.09 0.11 3.54
C ALA A 90 9.30 -1.22 3.61
N LEU A 91 9.78 -2.21 4.38
CA LEU A 91 9.07 -3.47 4.57
C LEU A 91 8.14 -3.43 5.80
N GLN A 92 8.52 -2.65 6.81
CA GLN A 92 7.66 -2.32 7.94
C GLN A 92 6.36 -1.68 7.47
N ALA A 93 6.41 -0.98 6.34
CA ALA A 93 5.27 -0.39 5.70
C ALA A 93 4.23 -1.45 5.25
N GLU A 94 4.65 -2.52 4.56
CA GLU A 94 3.71 -3.57 4.07
C GLU A 94 2.95 -4.33 5.17
N ILE A 95 3.42 -4.26 6.43
CA ILE A 95 2.80 -4.88 7.60
C ILE A 95 2.54 -3.84 8.68
N ALA A 96 2.58 -2.55 8.33
CA ALA A 96 2.30 -1.50 9.29
C ALA A 96 0.84 -1.64 9.69
N VAL A 97 0.64 -1.91 10.96
CA VAL A 97 -0.65 -1.95 11.61
C VAL A 97 -0.53 -0.90 12.69
N ASP A 98 -1.47 0.05 12.74
CA ASP A 98 -1.44 1.06 13.78
C ASP A 98 -1.42 0.39 15.18
N ALA A 99 -0.44 0.77 16.00
CA ALA A 99 -0.06 0.02 17.20
C ALA A 99 -1.11 -0.07 18.33
N PRO A 100 -2.10 0.84 18.47
CA PRO A 100 -3.13 0.63 19.49
C PRO A 100 -4.20 -0.38 19.05
N THR A 101 -4.37 -0.64 17.76
CA THR A 101 -5.56 -1.31 17.21
C THR A 101 -5.17 -2.60 16.51
N ARG A 102 -4.70 -3.63 17.24
CA ARG A 102 -4.50 -4.99 16.67
C ARG A 102 -5.76 -5.44 15.93
N PRO A 103 -5.81 -5.38 14.59
CA PRO A 103 -7.07 -5.35 13.89
C PRO A 103 -7.65 -6.76 13.88
N ILE A 104 -8.96 -6.84 14.10
CA ILE A 104 -9.70 -8.08 14.06
C ILE A 104 -9.80 -8.51 12.60
N LEU A 105 -9.32 -9.71 12.28
CA LEU A 105 -9.37 -10.22 10.91
C LEU A 105 -10.78 -10.65 10.51
N SER A 106 -11.57 -11.15 11.47
CA SER A 106 -12.92 -11.67 11.22
C SER A 106 -13.90 -11.21 12.28
N ARG A 107 -15.00 -10.59 11.85
CA ARG A 107 -16.13 -10.26 12.74
C ARG A 107 -16.77 -11.50 13.35
N SER A 108 -16.79 -12.63 12.63
CA SER A 108 -17.33 -13.91 13.11
C SER A 108 -16.38 -14.62 14.07
N TYR A 109 -15.08 -14.36 13.96
CA TYR A 109 -14.05 -14.92 14.84
C TYR A 109 -13.20 -13.80 15.46
N PRO A 110 -13.73 -13.05 16.45
CA PRO A 110 -13.10 -11.84 16.97
C PRO A 110 -11.79 -12.08 17.74
N HIS A 111 -11.40 -13.33 17.95
CA HIS A 111 -10.11 -13.69 18.54
C HIS A 111 -8.99 -13.73 17.51
N LEU A 112 -9.30 -13.89 16.21
CA LEU A 112 -8.31 -13.92 15.15
C LEU A 112 -7.78 -12.51 14.87
N ARG A 113 -6.47 -12.33 15.00
CA ARG A 113 -5.77 -11.07 14.68
C ARG A 113 -5.06 -11.16 13.34
N LEU A 114 -4.94 -10.02 12.66
CA LEU A 114 -4.19 -9.94 11.39
C LEU A 114 -2.73 -10.41 11.55
N GLU A 115 -2.06 -10.00 12.63
CA GLU A 115 -0.66 -10.38 12.92
C GLU A 115 -0.48 -11.90 13.07
N GLU A 116 -1.44 -12.57 13.72
CA GLU A 116 -1.42 -14.02 13.94
C GLU A 116 -1.59 -14.77 12.62
N ALA A 117 -2.47 -14.28 11.75
CA ALA A 117 -2.66 -14.84 10.42
C ALA A 117 -1.41 -14.72 9.55
N VAL A 118 -0.72 -13.57 9.59
CA VAL A 118 0.55 -13.37 8.87
C VAL A 118 1.64 -14.30 9.40
N ASN A 119 1.79 -14.42 10.72
CA ASN A 119 2.75 -15.34 11.33
C ASN A 119 2.45 -16.80 10.96
N HIS A 120 1.19 -17.20 10.99
CA HIS A 120 0.76 -18.52 10.53
C HIS A 120 1.10 -18.73 9.04
N GLN A 121 0.93 -17.72 8.18
CA GLN A 121 1.34 -17.82 6.78
C GLN A 121 2.85 -18.03 6.64
N ILE A 122 3.67 -17.32 7.41
CA ILE A 122 5.13 -17.48 7.39
C ILE A 122 5.57 -18.87 7.87
N ASP A 123 4.90 -19.41 8.89
CA ASP A 123 5.30 -20.68 9.51
C ASP A 123 4.85 -21.91 8.71
N PHE A 124 3.65 -21.84 8.12
CA PHE A 124 3.02 -23.02 7.49
C PHE A 124 2.99 -22.99 5.97
N HIS A 125 3.24 -21.84 5.32
CA HIS A 125 3.18 -21.74 3.86
C HIS A 125 4.56 -21.44 3.27
N GLN A 126 5.22 -22.47 2.75
CA GLN A 126 6.57 -22.38 2.17
C GLN A 126 6.68 -21.31 1.06
N GLY A 127 5.61 -21.07 0.32
CA GLY A 127 5.56 -20.09 -0.76
C GLY A 127 5.38 -18.63 -0.30
N TYR A 128 4.93 -18.39 0.93
CA TYR A 128 4.48 -17.06 1.36
C TYR A 128 5.57 -15.99 1.31
N VAL A 129 6.72 -16.27 1.93
CA VAL A 129 7.85 -15.32 1.92
C VAL A 129 8.36 -15.07 0.50
N ARG A 130 8.34 -16.11 -0.33
CA ARG A 130 8.76 -16.00 -1.75
C ARG A 130 7.77 -15.18 -2.56
N SER A 131 6.49 -15.33 -2.29
CA SER A 131 5.44 -14.57 -2.97
C SER A 131 5.49 -13.09 -2.59
N VAL A 132 5.74 -12.76 -1.32
CA VAL A 132 6.00 -11.37 -0.88
C VAL A 132 7.24 -10.79 -1.57
N LEU A 133 8.35 -11.54 -1.61
CA LEU A 133 9.56 -11.10 -2.33
C LEU A 133 9.28 -10.85 -3.83
N SER A 134 8.45 -11.70 -4.44
CA SER A 134 8.03 -11.53 -5.84
C SER A 134 7.23 -10.24 -6.02
N SER A 135 6.27 -9.95 -5.14
CA SER A 135 5.49 -8.71 -5.20
C SER A 135 6.38 -7.48 -5.10
N LEU A 136 7.29 -7.45 -4.12
CA LEU A 136 8.27 -6.37 -3.93
C LEU A 136 9.13 -6.08 -5.17
N ARG A 137 9.39 -7.11 -5.99
CA ARG A 137 10.28 -7.05 -7.17
C ARG A 137 9.58 -6.70 -8.48
N TYR A 138 8.32 -7.10 -8.62
CA TYR A 138 7.63 -7.14 -9.90
C TYR A 138 6.29 -6.42 -9.91
N ALA A 139 5.70 -6.21 -8.75
CA ALA A 139 4.38 -5.63 -8.68
C ALA A 139 4.46 -4.08 -8.66
N PRO A 140 3.40 -3.39 -9.08
CA PRO A 140 3.43 -1.94 -9.29
C PRO A 140 3.32 -1.14 -7.98
N ILE A 141 4.36 -1.22 -7.15
CA ILE A 141 4.38 -0.65 -5.81
C ILE A 141 5.11 0.72 -5.79
N TRP A 142 6.15 0.87 -6.61
CA TRP A 142 6.99 2.08 -6.66
C TRP A 142 7.33 2.42 -8.11
N ARG A 143 7.53 3.72 -8.40
CA ARG A 143 7.99 4.24 -9.70
C ARG A 143 7.02 4.04 -10.88
N HIS A 144 5.72 4.02 -10.64
CA HIS A 144 4.72 3.87 -11.72
C HIS A 144 4.17 5.19 -12.26
N HIS A 145 4.82 6.33 -12.01
CA HIS A 145 4.38 7.66 -12.45
C HIS A 145 3.95 7.73 -13.92
N GLU A 146 4.64 7.02 -14.84
CA GLU A 146 4.26 7.00 -16.26
C GLU A 146 2.94 6.26 -16.51
N ASP A 147 2.66 5.16 -15.80
CA ASP A 147 1.36 4.48 -15.89
C ASP A 147 0.25 5.36 -15.31
N TRP A 148 0.54 6.09 -14.23
CA TRP A 148 -0.41 7.02 -13.61
C TRP A 148 -0.68 8.26 -14.47
N LYS A 149 0.32 8.79 -15.18
CA LYS A 149 0.12 9.88 -16.15
C LYS A 149 -0.78 9.44 -17.31
N LYS A 150 -0.55 8.24 -17.86
CA LYS A 150 -1.44 7.67 -18.88
C LYS A 150 -2.88 7.53 -18.39
N LEU A 151 -3.05 7.10 -17.14
CA LEU A 151 -4.36 7.08 -16.50
C LEU A 151 -4.98 8.48 -16.43
N GLY A 152 -4.22 9.50 -16.03
CA GLY A 152 -4.65 10.91 -16.05
C GLY A 152 -5.11 11.40 -17.43
N GLU A 153 -4.33 11.11 -18.48
CA GLU A 153 -4.68 11.43 -19.87
C GLU A 153 -6.00 10.78 -20.29
N TYR A 154 -6.21 9.51 -19.91
CA TYR A 154 -7.47 8.81 -20.19
C TYR A 154 -8.66 9.44 -19.45
N LEU A 155 -8.54 9.66 -18.14
CA LEU A 155 -9.60 10.29 -17.33
C LEU A 155 -9.99 11.66 -17.90
N LYS A 156 -9.00 12.40 -18.41
CA LYS A 156 -9.21 13.68 -19.09
C LYS A 156 -9.99 13.55 -20.38
N ALA A 157 -9.67 12.56 -21.21
CA ALA A 157 -10.39 12.34 -22.46
C ALA A 157 -11.86 11.93 -22.24
N GLN A 158 -12.16 11.21 -21.15
CA GLN A 158 -13.52 10.75 -20.81
C GLN A 158 -14.28 11.69 -19.87
N ASP A 159 -13.65 12.78 -19.44
CA ASP A 159 -14.15 13.66 -18.38
C ASP A 159 -14.59 12.91 -17.11
N GLN A 160 -13.77 11.94 -16.70
CA GLN A 160 -13.99 11.13 -15.50
C GLN A 160 -13.01 11.53 -14.38
N GLU A 161 -13.29 11.04 -13.18
CA GLU A 161 -12.43 11.17 -12.01
C GLU A 161 -12.32 9.82 -11.28
N VAL A 162 -11.23 9.65 -10.53
CA VAL A 162 -11.00 8.48 -9.66
C VAL A 162 -11.37 8.82 -8.22
N LEU A 163 -12.02 7.90 -7.51
CA LEU A 163 -12.11 7.99 -6.05
C LEU A 163 -10.87 7.38 -5.41
N MET A 164 -10.22 8.12 -4.52
CA MET A 164 -9.13 7.62 -3.69
C MET A 164 -9.46 7.78 -2.20
N ILE A 165 -9.37 6.68 -1.45
CA ILE A 165 -9.58 6.67 0.00
C ILE A 165 -8.24 6.42 0.68
N LEU A 166 -7.83 7.33 1.58
CA LEU A 166 -6.53 7.28 2.28
C LEU A 166 -6.71 7.28 3.79
N GLY A 167 -5.76 6.66 4.51
CA GLY A 167 -5.65 6.79 5.96
C GLY A 167 -4.83 8.02 6.32
N GLU A 168 -5.31 8.83 7.28
CA GLU A 168 -4.63 10.05 7.73
C GLU A 168 -3.25 9.77 8.34
N HIS A 169 -3.12 8.64 9.04
CA HIS A 169 -1.91 8.26 9.77
C HIS A 169 -1.18 7.09 9.13
N ASP A 170 -1.42 6.83 7.84
CA ASP A 170 -0.78 5.74 7.11
C ASP A 170 0.74 6.01 6.97
N PRO A 171 1.60 5.17 7.61
CA PRO A 171 3.06 5.35 7.55
C PRO A 171 3.68 4.89 6.20
N VAL A 172 2.87 4.26 5.34
CA VAL A 172 3.26 3.64 4.06
C VAL A 172 2.85 4.53 2.90
N ILE A 173 1.55 4.80 2.84
CA ILE A 173 0.90 5.64 1.84
C ILE A 173 0.67 6.98 2.51
N LYS A 174 1.76 7.72 2.69
CA LYS A 174 1.75 9.01 3.37
C LYS A 174 0.76 9.94 2.69
N PHE A 175 -0.21 10.45 3.45
CA PHE A 175 -1.31 11.26 2.92
C PHE A 175 -0.81 12.46 2.12
N ASP A 176 0.05 13.30 2.70
CA ASP A 176 0.49 14.55 2.06
C ASP A 176 1.26 14.30 0.76
N GLU A 177 2.20 13.36 0.77
CA GLU A 177 3.00 13.01 -0.41
C GLU A 177 2.11 12.38 -1.50
N THR A 178 1.25 11.44 -1.11
CA THR A 178 0.34 10.77 -2.05
C THR A 178 -0.62 11.78 -2.66
N ARG A 179 -1.17 12.69 -1.86
CA ARG A 179 -2.07 13.76 -2.33
C ARG A 179 -1.38 14.67 -3.33
N GLU A 180 -0.15 15.10 -3.06
CA GLU A 180 0.63 15.91 -4.00
C GLU A 180 0.85 15.16 -5.32
N ASP A 181 1.37 13.93 -5.23
CA ASP A 181 1.79 13.14 -6.39
C ASP A 181 0.58 12.74 -7.26
N VAL A 182 -0.55 12.34 -6.66
CA VAL A 182 -1.77 11.94 -7.41
C VAL A 182 -2.46 13.14 -8.05
N MET A 183 -2.46 14.30 -7.40
CA MET A 183 -3.05 15.51 -7.97
C MET A 183 -2.27 15.99 -9.19
N ASP A 184 -0.93 15.83 -9.18
CA ASP A 184 -0.08 16.15 -10.32
C ASP A 184 -0.32 15.16 -11.49
N VAL A 185 -0.11 13.86 -11.26
CA VAL A 185 -0.16 12.87 -12.35
C VAL A 185 -1.56 12.64 -12.93
N LEU A 186 -2.62 12.90 -12.15
CA LEU A 186 -4.01 12.80 -12.62
C LEU A 186 -4.60 14.17 -13.03
N GLU A 187 -3.80 15.24 -13.07
CA GLU A 187 -4.25 16.60 -13.38
C GLU A 187 -5.48 17.04 -12.57
N GLY A 188 -5.52 16.69 -11.28
CA GLY A 188 -6.63 16.97 -10.38
C GLY A 188 -7.90 16.14 -10.58
N ARG A 189 -7.90 15.12 -11.47
CA ARG A 189 -9.04 14.22 -11.72
C ARG A 189 -9.15 13.10 -10.69
N VAL A 190 -9.05 13.47 -9.44
CA VAL A 190 -9.12 12.56 -8.30
C VAL A 190 -9.89 13.22 -7.17
N ARG A 191 -10.89 12.50 -6.66
CA ARG A 191 -11.57 12.83 -5.42
C ARG A 191 -10.89 12.07 -4.30
N ILE A 192 -10.32 12.79 -3.33
CA ILE A 192 -9.64 12.19 -2.19
C ILE A 192 -10.54 12.26 -0.96
N GLU A 193 -10.80 11.11 -0.36
CA GLU A 193 -11.48 10.97 0.94
C GLU A 193 -10.46 10.45 1.97
N VAL A 194 -10.46 11.01 3.16
CA VAL A 194 -9.47 10.70 4.21
C VAL A 194 -10.19 10.17 5.43
N LEU A 195 -9.68 9.07 5.99
CA LEU A 195 -10.21 8.43 7.18
C LEU A 195 -9.17 8.46 8.31
N GLU A 196 -9.64 8.67 9.55
CA GLU A 196 -8.81 8.65 10.76
C GLU A 196 -8.39 7.20 11.09
N THR A 197 -7.33 6.73 10.45
CA THR A 197 -6.81 5.35 10.54
C THR A 197 -5.38 5.30 9.97
N GLY A 198 -4.65 4.22 10.26
CA GLY A 198 -3.38 3.91 9.62
C GLY A 198 -3.54 3.15 8.30
N HIS A 199 -2.53 2.34 7.97
CA HIS A 199 -2.47 1.57 6.73
C HIS A 199 -3.63 0.57 6.60
N GLU A 200 -4.16 0.06 7.72
CA GLU A 200 -5.27 -0.90 7.79
C GLU A 200 -6.67 -0.35 7.43
N THR A 201 -6.75 0.77 6.70
CA THR A 201 -7.99 1.51 6.36
C THR A 201 -9.14 0.61 5.88
N CYS A 202 -8.88 -0.31 4.93
CA CYS A 202 -9.89 -1.24 4.39
C CYS A 202 -10.47 -2.20 5.44
N VAL A 203 -9.72 -2.48 6.50
CA VAL A 203 -10.06 -3.48 7.52
C VAL A 203 -10.72 -2.80 8.71
N SER A 204 -10.11 -1.72 9.22
CA SER A 204 -10.60 -0.99 10.41
C SER A 204 -11.84 -0.16 10.10
N LYS A 205 -11.93 0.43 8.90
CA LYS A 205 -12.97 1.39 8.50
C LYS A 205 -13.81 0.91 7.32
N ALA A 206 -13.98 -0.41 7.18
CA ALA A 206 -14.67 -1.04 6.05
C ALA A 206 -16.06 -0.43 5.72
N ASP A 207 -16.88 -0.16 6.74
CA ASP A 207 -18.23 0.40 6.53
C ASP A 207 -18.17 1.85 6.02
N GLU A 208 -17.20 2.64 6.52
CA GLU A 208 -16.96 4.02 6.06
C GLU A 208 -16.45 4.02 4.61
N CYS A 209 -15.48 3.17 4.28
CA CYS A 209 -15.00 2.97 2.91
C CYS A 209 -16.15 2.62 1.95
N ALA A 210 -16.99 1.65 2.32
CA ALA A 210 -18.13 1.25 1.50
C ALA A 210 -19.13 2.40 1.28
N GLU A 211 -19.35 3.24 2.29
CA GLU A 211 -20.22 4.41 2.17
C GLU A 211 -19.63 5.49 1.26
N HIS A 212 -18.32 5.77 1.31
CA HIS A 212 -17.67 6.68 0.36
C HIS A 212 -17.78 6.18 -1.08
N ILE A 213 -17.57 4.87 -1.31
CA ILE A 213 -17.74 4.24 -2.62
C ILE A 213 -19.18 4.37 -3.11
N ARG A 214 -20.15 4.04 -2.24
CA ARG A 214 -21.58 4.15 -2.55
C ARG A 214 -21.97 5.59 -2.92
N ARG A 215 -21.44 6.59 -2.22
CA ARG A 215 -21.69 8.01 -2.53
C ARG A 215 -21.05 8.44 -3.84
N HIS A 216 -19.87 7.92 -4.16
CA HIS A 216 -19.21 8.17 -5.44
C HIS A 216 -20.03 7.63 -6.61
N TRP A 217 -20.53 6.39 -6.51
CA TRP A 217 -21.35 5.79 -7.57
C TRP A 217 -22.75 6.39 -7.71
N ASN A 218 -23.30 6.98 -6.66
CA ASN A 218 -24.63 7.60 -6.68
C ASN A 218 -24.59 9.11 -6.98
N LYS A 219 -23.48 9.63 -7.52
CA LYS A 219 -23.47 10.97 -8.11
C LYS A 219 -24.33 10.94 -9.38
N GLU A 220 -25.60 11.26 -9.24
CA GLU A 220 -26.44 11.86 -10.30
C GLU A 220 -26.45 13.39 -10.14
#